data_AF-A0A151TZ70-F1
#
_entry.id   AF-A0A151TZ70-F1
#
_cell.length_a   1.000
_cell.length_b   1.000
_cell.length_c   1.000
_cell.angle_alpha   90.00
_cell.angle_beta   90.00
_cell.angle_gamma   90.00
#
_symmetry.space_group_name_H-M   'P 1'
#
loop_
_entity.id
_entity.type
_entity.pdbx_description
1 polymer ?
#
loop_
_entity_poly.entity_id
_entity_poly.type
_entity_poly.pdbx_seq_one_letter_code
_entity_poly.pdbx_strand_id
1 'polypeptide(L)'
;MGYIYEAMERVKEAIQTSFNHNEEKYKDIFAIVDRRWDCQLHHLLHAAGYHLNPKFYYKNATKMYVDEVVDGLLKCIDRLSENDDIVDNVHNELTIYERARGRFGIPTVVRARVKMAPGK
;
A
#
# COMPACT_ATOMS: atom_id res chain seq x y z
N MET A 1 4.15 -8.21 3.32
CA MET A 1 4.09 -6.88 3.96
C MET A 1 2.89 -6.03 3.53
N GLY A 2 2.63 -5.78 2.25
CA GLY A 2 1.49 -4.93 1.82
C GLY A 2 0.06 -5.42 2.10
N TYR A 3 -0.12 -6.66 2.56
CA TYR A 3 -1.46 -7.19 2.89
C TYR A 3 -2.02 -6.63 4.20
N ILE A 4 -1.16 -6.16 5.11
CA ILE A 4 -1.61 -5.65 6.41
C ILE A 4 -2.38 -4.33 6.21
N TYR A 5 -1.83 -3.42 5.40
CA TYR A 5 -2.52 -2.18 5.03
C TYR A 5 -3.85 -2.47 4.34
N GLU A 6 -3.85 -3.40 3.38
CA GLU A 6 -5.08 -3.76 2.67
C GLU A 6 -6.13 -4.43 3.56
N ALA A 7 -5.69 -5.24 4.52
CA ALA A 7 -6.58 -5.83 5.51
C ALA A 7 -7.20 -4.75 6.41
N MET A 8 -6.43 -3.73 6.78
CA MET A 8 -6.93 -2.59 7.56
C MET A 8 -8.01 -1.83 6.79
N GLU A 9 -7.79 -1.55 5.51
CA GLU A 9 -8.79 -0.94 4.63
C GLU A 9 -10.08 -1.77 4.58
N ARG A 10 -9.97 -3.08 4.40
CA ARG A 10 -11.14 -3.98 4.39
C ARG A 10 -11.88 -4.01 5.72
N VAL A 11 -11.16 -3.93 6.84
CA VAL A 11 -11.79 -3.86 8.17
C VAL A 11 -12.60 -2.57 8.30
N LYS A 12 -12.05 -1.42 7.88
CA LYS A 12 -12.76 -0.15 7.87
C LYS A 12 -14.01 -0.19 6.97
N GLU A 13 -13.88 -0.70 5.74
CA GLU A 13 -15.00 -0.88 4.79
C GLU A 13 -16.10 -1.82 5.36
N ALA A 14 -15.71 -2.91 6.02
CA ALA A 14 -16.66 -3.86 6.61
C ALA A 14 -17.42 -3.27 7.80
N ILE A 15 -16.75 -2.48 8.64
CA ILE A 15 -17.38 -1.76 9.74
C ILE A 15 -18.39 -0.74 9.17
N GLN A 16 -17.99 0.10 8.21
CA GLN A 16 -18.89 1.06 7.57
C GLN A 16 -20.14 0.38 7.02
N THR A 17 -19.95 -0.73 6.29
CA THR A 17 -21.04 -1.50 5.68
C THR A 17 -21.98 -2.07 6.75
N SER A 18 -21.44 -2.60 7.86
CA SER A 18 -22.22 -3.19 8.95
C SER A 18 -23.16 -2.19 9.64
N PHE A 19 -22.80 -0.90 9.61
CA PHE A 19 -23.59 0.18 10.17
C PHE A 19 -24.33 1.02 9.11
N ASN A 20 -24.52 0.47 7.90
CA ASN A 20 -25.18 1.13 6.78
C ASN A 20 -24.59 2.52 6.45
N HIS A 21 -23.27 2.66 6.57
CA HIS A 21 -22.53 3.91 6.37
C HIS A 21 -22.95 5.06 7.30
N ASN A 22 -23.65 4.77 8.40
CA ASN A 22 -23.98 5.78 9.40
C ASN A 22 -22.78 6.03 10.33
N GLU A 23 -22.01 7.08 10.03
CA GLU A 23 -20.77 7.45 10.70
C GLU A 23 -20.90 7.59 12.23
N GLU A 24 -22.01 8.17 12.70
CA GLU A 24 -22.27 8.33 14.13
C GLU A 24 -22.25 7.00 14.90
N LYS A 25 -22.51 5.87 14.22
CA LYS A 25 -22.52 4.54 14.84
C LYS A 25 -21.15 3.86 14.88
N TYR A 26 -20.18 4.30 14.09
CA TYR A 26 -18.89 3.62 13.97
C TYR A 26 -17.66 4.52 14.19
N LYS A 27 -17.82 5.84 14.31
CA LYS A 27 -16.70 6.77 14.55
C LYS A 27 -15.85 6.39 15.77
N ASP A 28 -16.47 5.95 16.86
CA ASP A 28 -15.75 5.53 18.07
C ASP A 28 -14.98 4.22 17.85
N ILE A 29 -15.54 3.33 17.02
CA ILE A 29 -14.87 2.08 16.63
C ILE A 29 -13.65 2.42 15.76
N PHE A 30 -13.79 3.34 14.81
CA PHE A 30 -12.68 3.83 13.99
C PHE A 30 -11.57 4.42 14.84
N ALA A 31 -11.90 5.28 15.82
CA ALA A 31 -10.92 5.85 16.73
C ALA A 31 -10.13 4.78 17.51
N ILE A 32 -10.77 3.68 17.90
CA ILE A 32 -10.09 2.54 18.56
C ILE A 32 -9.17 1.83 17.56
N VAL A 33 -9.64 1.58 16.34
CA VAL A 33 -8.87 0.91 15.28
C VAL A 33 -7.66 1.74 14.89
N ASP A 34 -7.84 3.04 14.66
CA ASP A 34 -6.78 3.98 14.28
C ASP A 34 -5.74 4.10 15.38
N ARG A 35 -6.16 4.22 16.65
CA ARG A 35 -5.22 4.22 17.77
C ARG A 35 -4.37 2.95 17.83
N ARG A 36 -4.96 1.79 17.52
CA ARG A 36 -4.22 0.51 17.48
C ARG A 36 -3.30 0.43 16.27
N TRP A 37 -3.76 0.92 15.12
CA TRP A 37 -2.96 1.06 13.91
C TRP A 37 -1.72 1.88 14.22
N ASP A 38 -1.87 3.13 14.65
CA ASP A 38 -0.79 4.07 14.91
C ASP A 38 0.21 3.56 15.94
N CYS A 39 -0.25 2.87 16.98
CA CYS A 39 0.60 2.41 18.07
C CYS A 39 1.39 1.12 17.76
N GLN A 40 0.89 0.24 16.88
CA GLN A 40 1.42 -1.12 16.75
C GLN A 40 1.77 -1.54 15.33
N LEU A 41 1.06 -1.02 14.33
CA LEU A 41 1.07 -1.55 12.97
C LEU A 41 1.22 -0.48 11.90
N HIS A 42 1.12 0.82 12.22
CA HIS A 42 1.35 1.91 11.30
C HIS A 42 2.86 2.10 11.11
N HIS A 43 3.43 1.20 10.30
CA HIS A 43 4.84 1.22 9.95
C HIS A 43 4.96 1.63 8.49
N LEU A 44 5.90 2.53 8.20
CA LEU A 44 6.22 2.99 6.84
C LEU A 44 6.34 1.81 5.85
N LEU A 45 6.89 0.69 6.32
CA LEU A 45 7.03 -0.56 5.56
C LEU A 45 5.69 -1.19 5.12
N HIS A 46 4.61 -1.05 5.89
CA HIS A 46 3.30 -1.56 5.49
C HIS A 46 2.67 -0.70 4.40
N ALA A 47 2.78 0.63 4.53
CA ALA A 47 2.36 1.59 3.51
C ALA A 47 3.16 1.43 2.20
N ALA A 48 4.49 1.45 2.29
CA ALA A 48 5.39 1.19 1.16
C ALA A 48 5.13 -0.19 0.53
N GLY A 49 4.98 -1.21 1.36
CA GLY A 49 4.68 -2.56 0.92
C GLY A 49 3.32 -2.70 0.24
N TYR A 50 2.34 -1.88 0.58
CA TYR A 50 1.03 -1.83 -0.06
C TYR A 50 1.14 -1.23 -1.46
N HIS A 51 1.80 -0.08 -1.58
CA HIS A 51 2.07 0.59 -2.85
C HIS A 51 2.87 -0.30 -3.82
N LEU A 52 3.90 -0.97 -3.31
CA LEU A 52 4.79 -1.83 -4.11
C LEU A 52 4.21 -3.23 -4.38
N ASN A 53 3.02 -3.55 -3.88
CA ASN A 53 2.38 -4.84 -4.16
C ASN A 53 1.63 -4.80 -5.50
N PRO A 54 2.09 -5.53 -6.54
CA PRO A 54 1.46 -5.50 -7.86
C PRO A 54 -0.02 -5.90 -7.83
N LYS A 55 -0.42 -6.78 -6.89
CA LYS A 55 -1.81 -7.22 -6.75
C LYS A 55 -2.74 -6.07 -6.40
N PHE A 56 -2.27 -5.14 -5.57
CA PHE A 56 -3.09 -4.04 -5.07
C PHE A 56 -2.93 -2.79 -5.91
N TYR A 57 -1.69 -2.41 -6.23
CA TYR A 57 -1.39 -1.24 -7.03
C TYR A 57 -2.11 -1.27 -8.38
N TYR A 58 -1.91 -2.33 -9.17
CA TYR A 58 -2.53 -2.41 -10.50
C TYR A 58 -4.03 -2.75 -10.48
N LYS A 59 -4.58 -3.14 -9.32
CA LYS A 59 -6.03 -3.32 -9.16
C LYS A 59 -6.73 -1.97 -8.99
N ASN A 60 -6.12 -1.05 -8.25
CA ASN A 60 -6.65 0.30 -8.05
C ASN A 60 -5.52 1.28 -7.72
N ALA A 61 -4.89 1.86 -8.75
CA ALA A 61 -3.77 2.76 -8.59
C ALA A 61 -4.16 4.05 -7.84
N THR A 62 -5.40 4.52 -7.98
CA THR A 62 -5.88 5.73 -7.29
C THR A 62 -5.81 5.58 -5.77
N LYS A 63 -6.08 4.38 -5.22
CA LYS A 63 -5.93 4.09 -3.79
C LYS A 63 -4.49 4.12 -3.29
N MET A 64 -3.50 4.18 -4.18
CA MET A 64 -2.07 4.18 -3.84
C MET A 64 -1.51 5.59 -3.66
N TYR A 65 -2.27 6.62 -4.08
CA TYR A 65 -1.90 8.03 -4.00
C TYR A 65 -2.57 8.75 -2.81
N VAL A 66 -2.99 8.00 -1.80
CA VAL A 66 -3.36 8.58 -0.51
C VAL A 66 -2.08 9.01 0.20
N ASP A 67 -2.08 10.20 0.79
CA ASP A 67 -0.90 10.82 1.42
C ASP A 67 -0.16 9.87 2.36
N GLU A 68 -0.89 9.13 3.20
CA GLU A 68 -0.33 8.12 4.12
C GLU A 68 0.51 7.05 3.41
N VAL A 69 0.04 6.57 2.26
CA VAL A 69 0.71 5.52 1.48
C VAL A 69 1.94 6.06 0.77
N VAL A 70 1.83 7.24 0.16
CA VAL A 70 2.92 7.90 -0.57
C VAL A 70 4.01 8.35 0.38
N ASP A 71 3.65 9.00 1.49
CA ASP A 71 4.59 9.41 2.54
C ASP A 71 5.29 8.20 3.16
N GLY A 72 4.55 7.13 3.42
CA GLY A 72 5.10 5.85 3.86
C GLY A 72 6.14 5.28 2.90
N LEU A 73 5.87 5.33 1.59
CA LEU A 73 6.80 4.90 0.55
C LEU A 73 8.05 5.77 0.50
N LEU A 74 7.89 7.09 0.42
CA LEU A 74 9.01 8.03 0.28
C LEU A 74 9.93 7.99 1.49
N LYS A 75 9.39 7.99 2.71
CA LYS A 75 10.17 7.84 3.93
C LYS A 75 10.88 6.48 4.01
N CYS A 76 10.29 5.42 3.46
CA CYS A 76 10.96 4.13 3.36
C CYS A 76 12.14 4.17 2.39
N ILE A 77 11.99 4.82 1.23
CA ILE A 77 13.07 4.98 0.25
C ILE A 77 14.20 5.77 0.87
N ASP A 78 13.90 6.93 1.47
CA ASP A 78 14.89 7.80 2.12
C ASP A 78 15.66 7.06 3.22
N ARG A 79 14.94 6.36 4.12
CA ARG A 79 15.56 5.67 5.25
C ARG A 79 16.38 4.43 4.87
N LEU A 80 16.05 3.76 3.75
CA LEU A 80 16.71 2.53 3.31
C LEU A 80 17.81 2.76 2.27
N SER A 81 17.88 3.94 1.68
CA SER A 81 18.89 4.27 0.67
C SER A 81 20.15 4.77 1.36
N GLU A 82 21.32 4.33 0.87
CA GLU A 82 22.61 4.70 1.47
C GLU A 82 23.10 6.08 1.01
N ASN A 83 22.60 6.56 -0.13
CA ASN A 83 22.96 7.83 -0.76
C ASN A 83 21.90 8.26 -1.79
N ASP A 84 22.05 9.49 -2.28
CA ASP A 84 21.13 10.11 -3.24
C ASP A 84 21.08 9.39 -4.59
N ASP A 85 22.19 8.80 -5.06
CA ASP A 85 22.21 8.04 -6.32
C ASP A 85 21.28 6.81 -6.24
N ILE A 86 21.21 6.15 -5.08
CA ILE A 86 20.27 5.04 -4.87
C ILE A 86 18.84 5.56 -4.84
N VAL A 87 18.58 6.69 -4.17
CA VAL A 87 17.25 7.32 -4.13
C VAL A 87 16.75 7.61 -5.55
N ASP A 88 17.58 8.25 -6.38
CA ASP A 88 17.25 8.58 -7.77
C ASP A 88 16.97 7.32 -8.60
N ASN A 89 17.80 6.30 -8.46
CA ASN A 89 17.60 5.02 -9.15
C ASN A 89 16.29 4.33 -8.75
N VAL A 90 15.95 4.34 -7.46
CA VAL A 90 14.69 3.75 -6.97
C VAL A 90 13.49 4.52 -7.53
N HIS A 91 13.54 5.85 -7.61
CA HIS A 91 12.46 6.64 -8.21
C HIS A 91 12.30 6.40 -9.72
N ASN A 92 13.40 6.19 -10.44
CA ASN A 92 13.38 5.79 -11.85
C ASN A 92 12.72 4.43 -12.04
N GLU A 93 13.09 3.43 -11.23
CA GLU A 93 12.48 2.09 -11.27
C GLU A 93 11.00 2.12 -10.84
N LEU A 94 10.65 2.98 -9.87
CA LEU A 94 9.25 3.17 -9.45
C LEU A 94 8.40 3.67 -10.62
N THR A 95 8.90 4.62 -11.41
CA THR A 95 8.20 5.09 -12.62
C THR A 95 7.96 3.97 -13.64
N ILE A 96 8.92 3.05 -13.79
CA ILE A 96 8.80 1.87 -14.67
C ILE A 96 7.73 0.91 -14.12
N TYR A 97 7.76 0.65 -12.81
CA TYR A 97 6.75 -0.14 -12.11
C TYR A 97 5.35 0.47 -12.28
N GLU A 98 5.14 1.71 -11.90
CA GLU A 98 3.82 2.35 -11.93
C GLU A 98 3.18 2.32 -13.33
N ARG A 99 3.99 2.49 -14.38
CA ARG A 99 3.57 2.46 -15.79
C ARG A 99 3.45 1.05 -16.37
N ALA A 100 3.68 0.01 -15.58
CA ALA A 100 3.73 -1.39 -16.01
C ALA A 100 4.67 -1.60 -17.22
N ARG A 101 5.83 -0.95 -17.23
CA ARG A 101 6.83 -1.07 -18.32
C ARG A 101 7.89 -2.12 -18.01
N GLY A 102 8.74 -2.42 -19.00
CA GLY A 102 9.82 -3.39 -18.87
C GLY A 102 9.28 -4.77 -18.46
N ARG A 103 9.91 -5.37 -17.43
CA ARG A 103 9.52 -6.70 -16.94
C ARG A 103 8.10 -6.72 -16.34
N PHE A 104 7.65 -5.62 -15.77
CA PHE A 104 6.31 -5.52 -15.19
C PHE A 104 5.20 -5.60 -16.24
N GLY A 105 5.49 -5.23 -17.49
CA GLY A 105 4.53 -5.24 -18.61
C GLY A 105 4.43 -6.58 -19.36
N ILE A 106 5.29 -7.55 -19.05
CA ILE A 106 5.28 -8.84 -19.76
C ILE A 106 3.94 -9.55 -19.50
N PRO A 107 3.21 -10.03 -20.53
CA PRO A 107 1.89 -10.62 -20.35
C PRO A 107 1.81 -11.76 -19.33
N THR A 108 2.86 -12.59 -19.23
CA THR A 108 2.95 -13.66 -18.22
C THR A 108 3.04 -13.09 -16.80
N VAL A 109 3.86 -12.04 -16.59
CA VAL A 109 4.00 -11.33 -15.31
C VAL A 109 2.69 -10.65 -14.94
N VAL A 110 2.04 -9.96 -15.88
CA VAL A 110 0.73 -9.31 -15.68
C VAL A 110 -0.31 -10.32 -15.17
N ARG A 111 -0.42 -11.50 -15.81
CA ARG A 111 -1.32 -12.57 -15.37
C ARG A 111 -0.95 -13.16 -14.01
N ALA A 112 0.33 -13.11 -13.63
CA ALA A 112 0.84 -13.65 -12.38
C ALA A 112 0.60 -12.74 -11.17
N ARG A 113 0.41 -11.41 -11.37
CA ARG A 113 0.24 -10.40 -10.29
C ARG A 113 -0.79 -10.79 -9.22
N VAL A 114 -1.88 -11.45 -9.63
CA VAL A 114 -2.97 -11.85 -8.73
C VAL A 114 -2.87 -13.30 -8.23
N LYS A 115 -2.04 -14.12 -8.88
CA LYS A 115 -1.92 -15.56 -8.64
C LYS A 115 -0.74 -15.91 -7.74
N MET A 116 0.34 -15.13 -7.82
CA MET A 116 1.55 -15.37 -7.04
C MET A 116 1.56 -14.44 -5.82
N ALA A 117 1.83 -15.00 -4.64
CA ALA A 117 2.11 -14.19 -3.47
C ALA A 117 3.44 -13.43 -3.69
N PRO A 118 3.55 -12.16 -3.28
CA PRO A 118 4.80 -11.42 -3.35
C PRO A 118 5.80 -12.01 -2.36
N GLY A 119 6.75 -12.81 -2.88
CA GLY A 119 7.92 -13.35 -2.18
C GLY A 119 7.61 -14.38 -1.07
N LYS A 120 8.30 -15.51 -1.11
CA LYS A 120 8.64 -16.28 0.09
C LYS A 120 10.09 -15.99 0.43
#